data_AF-A0ABC9FU37-F1
#
_entry.id   AF-A0ABC9FU37-F1
#
_cell.length_a   1.000
_cell.length_b   1.000
_cell.length_c   1.000
_cell.angle_alpha   90.00
_cell.angle_beta   90.00
_cell.angle_gamma   90.00
#
_symmetry.space_group_name_H-M   'P 1'
#
loop_
_entity.id
_entity.type
_entity.pdbx_description
1 polymer ?
#
loop_
_entity_poly.entity_id
_entity_poly.type
_entity_poly.pdbx_seq_one_letter_code
_entity_poly.pdbx_strand_id
1 'polypeptide(L)'
;MEHAKSGPSSWPELADVVPVPQDDGPSPVVPIAYRDDFHEVMDYFRALYFAGERSPRALRLTAEAIELNPGNYTVWHFRRLILEALDSDLLEEMDFVEKIAECNPKNYQIWHHKRWLAEKLGPGVASKEHEFTMKILAIDAKNYHAWSHRQWVLQALGGWESELQYCNRLLEEDVFNNSAWNQPSDELKATLEPTRNSDPEMADADLTTVVCSILQKCDPLRVNYWSWYKTALSSDIS
;
A
#
# COMPACT_ATOMS: atom_id res chain seq x y z
N MET A 1 -30.27 -9.95 13.40
CA MET A 1 -29.70 -11.23 13.87
C MET A 1 -28.68 -11.62 12.82
N GLU A 2 -27.45 -11.13 12.96
CA GLU A 2 -26.35 -11.50 12.07
C GLU A 2 -26.04 -12.98 12.34
N HIS A 3 -26.05 -13.82 11.32
CA HIS A 3 -25.57 -15.18 11.44
C HIS A 3 -24.10 -15.11 11.83
N ALA A 4 -23.75 -15.50 13.06
CA ALA A 4 -22.36 -15.60 13.48
C ALA A 4 -21.63 -16.50 12.47
N LYS A 5 -20.62 -15.95 11.78
CA LYS A 5 -19.72 -16.73 10.92
C LYS A 5 -19.21 -17.91 11.76
N SER A 6 -19.26 -19.12 11.20
CA SER A 6 -18.80 -20.33 11.88
C SER A 6 -17.27 -20.34 11.99
N GLY A 7 -16.74 -20.28 13.20
CA GLY A 7 -15.30 -20.20 13.50
C GLY A 7 -14.52 -21.50 13.22
N PRO A 8 -13.18 -21.49 13.36
CA PRO A 8 -12.29 -22.61 13.06
C PRO A 8 -12.68 -23.97 13.68
N SER A 9 -13.29 -23.98 14.86
CA SER A 9 -13.76 -25.21 15.53
C SER A 9 -14.84 -25.96 14.76
N SER A 10 -15.55 -25.27 13.86
CA SER A 10 -16.58 -25.87 13.01
C SER A 10 -16.04 -26.39 11.68
N TRP A 11 -14.78 -26.11 11.36
CA TRP A 11 -14.19 -26.48 10.07
C TRP A 11 -13.70 -27.94 10.11
N PRO A 12 -14.25 -28.84 9.27
CA PRO A 12 -13.86 -30.25 9.28
C PRO A 12 -12.36 -30.46 9.08
N GLU A 13 -11.71 -29.59 8.30
CA GLU A 13 -10.28 -29.62 8.02
C GLU A 13 -9.39 -29.22 9.20
N LEU A 14 -9.94 -28.75 10.33
CA LEU A 14 -9.18 -28.45 11.55
C LEU A 14 -9.53 -29.40 12.72
N ALA A 15 -10.29 -30.46 12.47
CA ALA A 15 -10.74 -31.38 13.52
C ALA A 15 -9.60 -32.13 14.24
N ASP A 16 -8.43 -32.26 13.60
CA ASP A 16 -7.20 -32.84 14.16
C ASP A 16 -6.35 -31.83 14.96
N VAL A 17 -6.67 -30.54 14.88
CA VAL A 17 -5.86 -29.47 15.47
C VAL A 17 -6.35 -29.21 16.90
N VAL A 18 -5.42 -29.33 17.85
CA VAL A 18 -5.69 -28.92 19.24
C VAL A 18 -5.31 -27.43 19.38
N PRO A 19 -6.28 -26.54 19.67
CA PRO A 19 -6.00 -25.11 19.82
C PRO A 19 -5.04 -24.83 20.98
N VAL A 20 -4.16 -23.82 20.81
CA VAL A 20 -3.17 -23.43 21.81
C VAL A 20 -3.52 -22.05 22.38
N PRO A 21 -3.95 -21.96 23.65
CA PRO A 21 -4.28 -20.68 24.29
C PRO A 21 -3.11 -19.70 24.38
N GLN A 22 -3.42 -18.43 24.64
CA GLN A 22 -2.40 -17.43 24.93
C GLN A 22 -1.77 -17.70 26.29
N ASP A 23 -0.44 -17.68 26.35
CA ASP A 23 0.29 -17.70 27.61
C ASP A 23 0.71 -16.27 27.98
N ASP A 24 -0.14 -15.57 28.73
CA ASP A 24 0.19 -14.25 29.33
C ASP A 24 0.76 -14.39 30.76
N GLY A 25 1.04 -15.62 31.20
CA GLY A 25 1.49 -15.91 32.55
C GLY A 25 0.42 -15.73 33.65
N PRO A 26 0.79 -15.90 34.93
CA PRO A 26 -0.17 -15.95 36.05
C PRO A 26 -0.70 -14.57 36.50
N SER A 27 -0.12 -13.46 36.04
CA SER A 27 -0.51 -12.11 36.45
C SER A 27 -0.26 -11.13 35.30
N PRO A 28 -1.09 -11.18 34.25
CA PRO A 28 -0.88 -10.40 33.04
C PRO A 28 -1.05 -8.90 33.31
N VAL A 29 -0.14 -8.11 32.76
CA VAL A 29 -0.32 -6.65 32.67
C VAL A 29 -0.90 -6.32 31.30
N VAL A 30 -1.83 -5.35 31.26
CA VAL A 30 -2.57 -4.94 30.05
C VAL A 30 -3.30 -6.07 29.29
N PRO A 31 -4.02 -6.99 29.97
CA PRO A 31 -4.78 -8.01 29.28
C PRO A 31 -5.89 -7.37 28.45
N ILE A 32 -6.02 -7.80 27.20
CA ILE A 32 -7.12 -7.39 26.33
C ILE A 32 -8.26 -8.38 26.55
N ALA A 33 -9.45 -7.87 26.87
CA ALA A 33 -10.67 -8.67 26.92
C ALA A 33 -11.13 -8.97 25.48
N TYR A 34 -10.53 -9.99 24.85
CA TYR A 34 -10.88 -10.37 23.50
C TYR A 34 -12.28 -10.97 23.43
N ARG A 35 -12.88 -10.88 22.24
CA ARG A 35 -14.11 -11.61 21.91
C ARG A 35 -13.82 -13.10 21.72
N ASP A 36 -14.83 -13.94 21.87
CA ASP A 36 -14.69 -15.40 21.73
C ASP A 36 -14.18 -15.82 20.35
N ASP A 37 -14.63 -15.14 19.28
CA ASP A 37 -14.16 -15.40 17.91
C ASP A 37 -12.67 -15.07 17.73
N PHE A 38 -12.20 -14.00 18.37
CA PHE A 38 -10.77 -13.66 18.37
C PHE A 38 -9.93 -14.71 19.11
N HIS A 39 -10.39 -15.13 20.30
CA HIS A 39 -9.73 -16.20 21.05
C HIS A 39 -9.63 -17.48 20.23
N GLU A 40 -10.75 -17.91 19.65
CA GLU A 40 -10.81 -19.12 18.83
C GLU A 40 -9.83 -19.07 17.65
N VAL A 41 -9.89 -18.03 16.82
CA VAL A 41 -9.00 -17.91 15.66
C VAL A 41 -7.54 -17.87 16.06
N MET A 42 -7.20 -17.11 17.10
CA MET A 42 -5.80 -16.99 17.54
C MET A 42 -5.27 -18.26 18.20
N ASP A 43 -6.11 -19.05 18.86
CA ASP A 43 -5.69 -20.32 19.46
C ASP A 43 -5.38 -21.37 18.40
N TYR A 44 -6.22 -21.49 17.36
CA TYR A 44 -5.91 -22.33 16.20
C TYR A 44 -4.70 -21.82 15.43
N PHE A 45 -4.56 -20.49 15.27
CA PHE A 45 -3.39 -19.91 14.61
C PHE A 45 -2.11 -20.28 15.34
N ARG A 46 -2.07 -20.15 16.67
CA ARG A 46 -0.91 -20.57 17.48
C ARG A 46 -0.58 -22.04 17.29
N ALA A 47 -1.58 -22.92 17.27
CA ALA A 47 -1.38 -24.35 17.06
C ALA A 47 -0.66 -24.63 15.73
N LEU A 48 -1.16 -24.08 14.62
CA LEU A 48 -0.55 -24.28 13.29
C LEU A 48 0.80 -23.57 13.15
N TYR A 49 0.93 -22.38 13.73
CA TYR A 49 2.17 -21.59 13.73
C TYR A 49 3.31 -22.33 14.45
N PHE A 50 3.05 -22.86 15.65
CA PHE A 50 4.06 -23.63 16.40
C PHE A 50 4.39 -24.97 15.75
N ALA A 51 3.43 -25.61 15.08
CA ALA A 51 3.68 -26.79 14.26
C ALA A 51 4.48 -26.47 12.97
N GLY A 52 4.56 -25.21 12.56
CA GLY A 52 5.18 -24.79 11.30
C GLY A 52 4.42 -25.31 10.07
N GLU A 53 3.12 -25.53 10.19
CA GLU A 53 2.30 -26.15 9.15
C GLU A 53 2.06 -25.20 7.97
N ARG A 54 2.49 -25.60 6.77
CA ARG A 54 2.34 -24.82 5.54
C ARG A 54 1.34 -25.51 4.62
N SER A 55 0.05 -25.25 4.85
CA SER A 55 -1.06 -25.94 4.19
C SER A 55 -2.15 -24.95 3.73
N PRO A 56 -3.04 -25.34 2.81
CA PRO A 56 -4.17 -24.50 2.41
C PRO A 56 -5.08 -24.10 3.58
N ARG A 57 -5.28 -24.99 4.56
CA ARG A 57 -6.06 -24.68 5.77
C ARG A 57 -5.35 -23.65 6.67
N ALA A 58 -4.03 -23.69 6.76
CA ALA A 58 -3.25 -22.66 7.45
C ALA A 58 -3.36 -21.32 6.71
N LEU A 59 -3.30 -21.32 5.37
CA LEU A 59 -3.49 -20.11 4.57
C LEU A 59 -4.87 -19.49 4.81
N ARG A 60 -5.93 -20.30 4.79
CA ARG A 60 -7.29 -19.85 5.13
C ARG A 60 -7.36 -19.27 6.54
N LEU A 61 -6.77 -19.94 7.53
CA LEU A 61 -6.79 -19.47 8.91
C LEU A 61 -6.07 -18.13 9.09
N THR A 62 -4.96 -17.89 8.37
CA THR A 62 -4.32 -16.57 8.39
C THR A 62 -5.20 -15.47 7.83
N ALA A 63 -6.13 -15.77 6.91
CA ALA A 63 -7.08 -14.78 6.40
C ALA A 63 -8.06 -14.33 7.50
N GLU A 64 -8.65 -15.27 8.27
CA GLU A 64 -9.52 -14.92 9.41
C GLU A 64 -8.76 -14.14 10.48
N ALA A 65 -7.51 -14.52 10.78
CA ALA A 65 -6.69 -13.82 11.76
C ALA A 65 -6.36 -12.38 11.32
N ILE A 66 -6.14 -12.16 10.01
CA ILE A 66 -5.94 -10.83 9.42
C ILE A 66 -7.23 -10.00 9.43
N GLU A 67 -8.40 -10.60 9.16
CA GLU A 67 -9.69 -9.89 9.26
C GLU A 67 -9.92 -9.35 10.68
N LEU A 68 -9.54 -10.13 11.69
CA LEU A 68 -9.69 -9.76 13.10
C LEU A 68 -8.64 -8.76 13.59
N ASN A 69 -7.40 -8.87 13.12
CA ASN A 69 -6.33 -7.93 13.44
C ASN A 69 -5.32 -7.80 12.28
N PRO A 70 -5.55 -6.87 11.34
CA PRO A 70 -4.64 -6.67 10.22
C PRO A 70 -3.28 -6.12 10.64
N GLY A 71 -3.12 -5.64 11.89
CA GLY A 71 -1.84 -5.18 12.44
C GLY A 71 -0.91 -6.30 12.91
N ASN A 72 -1.35 -7.56 12.92
CA ASN A 72 -0.56 -8.67 13.45
C ASN A 72 0.55 -9.11 12.47
N TYR A 73 1.74 -8.54 12.62
CA TYR A 73 2.88 -8.82 11.74
C TYR A 73 3.33 -10.29 11.73
N THR A 74 3.11 -11.04 12.81
CA THR A 74 3.44 -12.48 12.89
C THR A 74 2.57 -13.29 11.95
N VAL A 75 1.27 -12.98 11.88
CA VAL A 75 0.33 -13.63 10.95
C VAL A 75 0.74 -13.34 9.50
N TRP A 76 1.05 -12.09 9.16
CA TRP A 76 1.51 -11.72 7.82
C TRP A 76 2.81 -12.41 7.43
N HIS A 77 3.77 -12.51 8.35
CA HIS A 77 5.01 -13.23 8.11
C HIS A 77 4.73 -14.71 7.81
N PHE A 78 3.93 -15.37 8.64
CA PHE A 78 3.59 -16.77 8.45
C PHE A 78 2.80 -17.00 7.15
N ARG A 79 1.87 -16.10 6.81
CA ARG A 79 1.13 -16.13 5.54
C ARG A 79 2.06 -16.14 4.33
N ARG A 80 3.10 -15.28 4.30
CA ARG A 80 4.11 -15.29 3.23
C ARG A 80 4.85 -16.62 3.12
N LEU A 81 5.25 -17.20 4.25
CA LEU A 81 5.90 -18.51 4.27
C LEU A 81 4.99 -19.63 3.73
N ILE A 82 3.69 -19.54 4.00
CA ILE A 82 2.70 -20.50 3.47
C ILE A 82 2.53 -20.30 1.96
N LEU A 83 2.33 -19.06 1.51
CA LEU A 83 2.17 -18.74 0.08
C LEU A 83 3.34 -19.24 -0.76
N GLU A 84 4.58 -19.03 -0.28
CA GLU A 84 5.78 -19.52 -0.96
C GLU A 84 5.86 -21.06 -0.97
N ALA A 85 5.53 -21.72 0.14
CA ALA A 85 5.62 -23.18 0.22
C ALA A 85 4.52 -23.90 -0.58
N LEU A 86 3.38 -23.23 -0.79
CA LEU A 86 2.28 -23.76 -1.59
C LEU A 86 2.39 -23.37 -3.08
N ASP A 87 3.38 -22.56 -3.47
CA ASP A 87 3.47 -21.97 -4.82
C ASP A 87 2.14 -21.32 -5.25
N SER A 88 1.55 -20.53 -4.35
CA SER A 88 0.22 -19.95 -4.53
C SER A 88 0.20 -18.87 -5.61
N ASP A 89 -0.96 -18.67 -6.25
CA ASP A 89 -1.16 -17.59 -7.20
C ASP A 89 -1.10 -16.22 -6.51
N LEU A 90 -0.01 -15.49 -6.76
CA LEU A 90 0.22 -14.19 -6.14
C LEU A 90 -0.70 -13.10 -6.69
N LEU A 91 -1.32 -13.28 -7.86
CA LEU A 91 -2.32 -12.33 -8.38
C LEU A 91 -3.63 -12.45 -7.60
N GLU A 92 -4.05 -13.67 -7.22
CA GLU A 92 -5.17 -13.89 -6.32
C GLU A 92 -4.89 -13.28 -4.93
N GLU A 93 -3.66 -13.43 -4.44
CA GLU A 93 -3.25 -12.83 -3.16
C GLU A 93 -3.24 -11.29 -3.21
N MET A 94 -2.94 -10.68 -4.36
CA MET A 94 -3.10 -9.24 -4.54
C MET A 94 -4.55 -8.80 -4.38
N ASP A 95 -5.51 -9.55 -4.94
CA ASP A 95 -6.93 -9.26 -4.79
C ASP A 95 -7.40 -9.44 -3.34
N PHE A 96 -6.85 -10.41 -2.62
CA PHE A 96 -7.08 -10.57 -1.18
C PHE A 96 -6.62 -9.34 -0.39
N VAL A 97 -5.36 -8.92 -0.55
CA VAL A 97 -4.82 -7.80 0.24
C VAL A 97 -5.46 -6.45 -0.12
N GLU A 98 -5.90 -6.25 -1.37
CA GLU A 98 -6.62 -5.04 -1.78
C GLU A 98 -7.93 -4.88 -1.02
N LYS A 99 -8.72 -5.96 -0.87
CA LYS A 99 -9.97 -5.94 -0.09
C LYS A 99 -9.74 -5.55 1.37
N ILE A 100 -8.66 -6.04 1.98
CA ILE A 100 -8.32 -5.69 3.37
C ILE A 100 -7.87 -4.22 3.47
N ALA A 101 -7.15 -3.73 2.46
CA ALA A 101 -6.60 -2.39 2.42
C ALA A 101 -7.67 -1.29 2.33
N GLU A 102 -8.78 -1.54 1.63
CA GLU A 102 -9.90 -0.58 1.50
C GLU A 102 -10.44 -0.15 2.87
N CYS A 103 -10.54 -1.09 3.82
CA CYS A 103 -11.00 -0.81 5.19
C CYS A 103 -9.86 -0.39 6.14
N ASN A 104 -8.59 -0.63 5.76
CA ASN A 104 -7.42 -0.43 6.63
C ASN A 104 -6.27 0.31 5.93
N PRO A 105 -6.50 1.48 5.30
CA PRO A 105 -5.52 2.10 4.41
C PRO A 105 -4.28 2.67 5.12
N LYS A 106 -4.27 2.68 6.46
CA LYS A 106 -3.17 3.19 7.31
C LYS A 106 -2.40 2.07 8.02
N ASN A 107 -2.59 0.83 7.61
CA ASN A 107 -1.94 -0.33 8.21
C ASN A 107 -0.60 -0.65 7.52
N TYR A 108 0.50 -0.61 8.27
CA TYR A 108 1.85 -0.86 7.73
C TYR A 108 2.02 -2.25 7.10
N GLN A 109 1.45 -3.29 7.73
CA GLN A 109 1.65 -4.67 7.29
C GLN A 109 1.01 -4.92 5.92
N ILE A 110 -0.15 -4.30 5.65
CA ILE A 110 -0.82 -4.38 4.34
C ILE A 110 0.07 -3.82 3.23
N TRP A 111 0.60 -2.59 3.41
CA TRP A 111 1.47 -1.96 2.42
C TRP A 111 2.79 -2.73 2.23
N HIS A 112 3.37 -3.23 3.32
CA HIS A 112 4.55 -4.08 3.25
C HIS A 112 4.28 -5.40 2.49
N HIS A 113 3.11 -6.02 2.72
CA HIS A 113 2.72 -7.25 2.02
C HIS A 113 2.47 -7.00 0.53
N LYS A 114 1.81 -5.88 0.17
CA LYS A 114 1.65 -5.47 -1.23
C LYS A 114 3.00 -5.26 -1.92
N ARG A 115 3.95 -4.58 -1.28
CA ARG A 115 5.31 -4.44 -1.82
C ARG A 115 5.96 -5.79 -2.07
N TRP A 116 5.89 -6.71 -1.11
CA TRP A 116 6.45 -8.05 -1.26
C TRP A 116 5.83 -8.83 -2.45
N LEU A 117 4.51 -8.73 -2.65
CA LEU A 117 3.83 -9.32 -3.81
C LEU A 117 4.32 -8.70 -5.13
N ALA A 118 4.38 -7.37 -5.18
CA ALA A 118 4.79 -6.64 -6.38
C ALA A 118 6.25 -6.92 -6.75
N GLU A 119 7.14 -7.08 -5.76
CA GLU A 119 8.54 -7.52 -5.97
C GLU A 119 8.62 -8.92 -6.59
N LYS A 120 7.79 -9.86 -6.13
CA LYS A 120 7.75 -11.23 -6.66
C LYS A 120 7.17 -11.30 -8.07
N LEU A 121 6.16 -10.49 -8.36
CA LEU A 121 5.45 -10.46 -9.65
C LEU A 121 6.16 -9.63 -10.71
N GLY A 122 6.97 -8.64 -10.29
CA GLY A 122 7.80 -7.82 -11.18
C GLY A 122 7.03 -6.73 -11.93
N PRO A 123 7.63 -6.14 -12.99
CA PRO A 123 7.11 -4.93 -13.65
C PRO A 123 5.70 -5.07 -14.24
N GLY A 124 5.25 -6.29 -14.53
CA GLY A 124 3.93 -6.55 -15.12
C GLY A 124 2.75 -6.09 -14.26
N VAL A 125 2.95 -5.87 -12.96
CA VAL A 125 1.90 -5.37 -12.04
C VAL A 125 1.99 -3.87 -11.74
N ALA A 126 2.93 -3.13 -12.32
CA ALA A 126 3.11 -1.70 -12.04
C ALA A 126 1.83 -0.90 -12.25
N SER A 127 1.13 -1.11 -13.38
CA SER A 127 -0.13 -0.42 -13.68
C SER A 127 -1.22 -0.72 -12.65
N LYS A 128 -1.33 -1.98 -12.18
CA LYS A 128 -2.32 -2.36 -11.15
C LYS A 128 -2.02 -1.66 -9.82
N GLU A 129 -0.75 -1.56 -9.44
CA GLU A 129 -0.35 -0.86 -8.21
C GLU A 129 -0.53 0.66 -8.31
N HIS A 130 -0.31 1.24 -9.50
CA HIS A 130 -0.63 2.64 -9.77
C HIS A 130 -2.12 2.91 -9.66
N GLU A 131 -2.96 2.06 -10.24
CA GLU A 131 -4.42 2.15 -10.10
C GLU A 131 -4.89 2.01 -8.66
N PHE A 132 -4.32 1.06 -7.93
CA PHE A 132 -4.62 0.86 -6.52
C PHE A 132 -4.28 2.10 -5.69
N THR A 133 -3.09 2.68 -5.85
CA THR A 133 -2.71 3.90 -5.12
C THR A 133 -3.61 5.08 -5.51
N MET A 134 -4.03 5.21 -6.78
CA MET A 134 -5.02 6.21 -7.18
C MET A 134 -6.34 6.06 -6.42
N LYS A 135 -6.86 4.83 -6.27
CA LYS A 135 -8.10 4.58 -5.51
C LYS A 135 -7.99 5.01 -4.05
N ILE A 136 -6.88 4.68 -3.40
CA ILE A 136 -6.65 5.07 -1.99
C ILE A 136 -6.49 6.59 -1.86
N LEU A 137 -5.77 7.23 -2.78
CA LEU A 137 -5.55 8.68 -2.78
C LEU A 137 -6.82 9.48 -3.11
N ALA A 138 -7.75 8.90 -3.87
CA ALA A 138 -9.06 9.51 -4.08
C ALA A 138 -9.89 9.59 -2.78
N ILE A 139 -9.64 8.69 -1.82
CA ILE A 139 -10.30 8.69 -0.50
C ILE A 139 -9.51 9.54 0.51
N ASP A 140 -8.19 9.40 0.55
CA ASP A 140 -7.28 10.16 1.41
C ASP A 140 -6.07 10.62 0.59
N ALA A 141 -6.19 11.81 0.00
CA ALA A 141 -5.17 12.41 -0.88
C ALA A 141 -3.81 12.64 -0.20
N LYS A 142 -3.75 12.56 1.14
CA LYS A 142 -2.54 12.75 1.94
C LYS A 142 -2.08 11.44 2.60
N ASN A 143 -2.59 10.28 2.17
CA ASN A 143 -2.16 9.00 2.69
C ASN A 143 -0.67 8.77 2.40
N TYR A 144 0.14 8.87 3.45
CA TYR A 144 1.59 8.74 3.37
C TYR A 144 2.04 7.38 2.83
N HIS A 145 1.35 6.30 3.22
CA HIS A 145 1.69 4.95 2.76
C HIS A 145 1.42 4.78 1.27
N ALA A 146 0.30 5.31 0.78
CA ALA A 146 -0.04 5.26 -0.64
C ALA A 146 0.98 6.01 -1.49
N TRP A 147 1.37 7.22 -1.08
CA TRP A 147 2.43 7.98 -1.75
C TRP A 147 3.78 7.28 -1.69
N SER A 148 4.20 6.80 -0.52
CA SER A 148 5.46 6.06 -0.36
C SER A 148 5.49 4.78 -1.19
N HIS A 149 4.37 4.06 -1.28
CA HIS A 149 4.24 2.88 -2.13
C HIS A 149 4.30 3.24 -3.60
N ARG A 150 3.56 4.28 -4.04
CA ARG A 150 3.57 4.76 -5.42
C ARG A 150 4.97 5.15 -5.89
N GLN A 151 5.71 5.90 -5.08
CA GLN A 151 7.11 6.26 -5.36
C GLN A 151 7.99 5.03 -5.55
N TRP A 152 7.85 4.05 -4.65
CA TRP A 152 8.58 2.80 -4.76
C TRP A 152 8.20 2.02 -6.04
N VAL A 153 6.91 1.94 -6.40
CA VAL A 153 6.46 1.26 -7.63
C VAL A 153 7.09 1.92 -8.85
N LEU A 154 7.09 3.26 -8.93
CA LEU A 154 7.72 3.99 -10.04
C LEU A 154 9.22 3.65 -10.15
N GLN A 155 9.94 3.66 -9.03
CA GLN A 155 11.38 3.40 -9.00
C GLN A 155 11.73 1.94 -9.31
N ALA A 156 10.97 0.98 -8.75
CA ALA A 156 11.29 -0.44 -8.84
C ALA A 156 10.67 -1.14 -10.05
N LEU A 157 9.47 -0.73 -10.45
CA LEU A 157 8.63 -1.42 -11.43
C LEU A 157 8.31 -0.57 -12.67
N GLY A 158 8.49 0.76 -12.60
CA GLY A 158 8.26 1.69 -13.71
C GLY A 158 6.84 2.29 -13.75
N GLY A 159 6.43 2.77 -14.94
CA GLY A 159 5.14 3.45 -15.16
C GLY A 159 5.21 4.99 -15.04
N TRP A 160 6.38 5.56 -15.27
CA TRP A 160 6.64 7.01 -15.20
C TRP A 160 5.87 7.82 -16.26
N GLU A 161 5.55 7.20 -17.40
CA GLU A 161 4.95 7.84 -18.57
C GLU A 161 3.61 8.52 -18.25
N SER A 162 2.81 7.90 -17.37
CA SER A 162 1.51 8.42 -16.96
C SER A 162 1.54 9.26 -15.67
N GLU A 163 2.68 9.31 -14.97
CA GLU A 163 2.74 9.89 -13.63
C GLU A 163 2.61 11.41 -13.65
N LEU A 164 3.24 12.09 -14.61
CA LEU A 164 3.13 13.54 -14.72
C LEU A 164 1.68 13.98 -14.98
N GLN A 165 0.98 13.26 -15.86
CA GLN A 165 -0.44 13.52 -16.14
C GLN A 165 -1.30 13.31 -14.90
N TYR A 166 -0.98 12.31 -14.08
CA TYR A 166 -1.67 12.09 -12.82
C TYR A 166 -1.44 13.23 -11.81
N CYS A 167 -0.19 13.63 -11.60
CA CYS A 167 0.15 14.75 -10.72
C CYS A 167 -0.53 16.06 -11.17
N ASN A 168 -0.53 16.36 -12.48
CA ASN A 168 -1.21 17.55 -13.01
C ASN A 168 -2.71 17.54 -12.69
N ARG A 169 -3.39 16.40 -12.88
CA ARG A 169 -4.82 16.27 -12.52
C ARG A 169 -5.07 16.52 -11.03
N LEU A 170 -4.24 15.97 -10.15
CA LEU A 170 -4.38 16.20 -8.70
C LEU A 170 -4.20 17.68 -8.32
N LEU A 171 -3.34 18.40 -9.03
CA LEU A 171 -3.09 19.82 -8.80
C LEU A 171 -4.19 20.73 -9.39
N GLU A 172 -4.83 20.30 -10.47
CA GLU A 172 -6.05 20.94 -10.99
C GLU A 172 -7.22 20.80 -10.00
N GLU A 173 -7.31 19.66 -9.30
CA GLU A 173 -8.33 19.42 -8.27
C GLU A 173 -8.04 20.14 -6.95
N ASP A 174 -6.81 20.06 -6.44
CA ASP A 174 -6.35 20.75 -5.24
C ASP A 174 -4.91 21.24 -5.40
N VAL A 175 -4.78 22.53 -5.71
CA VAL A 175 -3.47 23.19 -5.88
C VAL A 175 -2.63 23.19 -4.59
N PHE A 176 -3.24 22.98 -3.42
CA PHE A 176 -2.56 22.91 -2.12
C PHE A 176 -2.13 21.49 -1.72
N ASN A 177 -2.31 20.50 -2.60
CA ASN A 177 -1.85 19.13 -2.37
C ASN A 177 -0.32 19.04 -2.44
N ASN A 178 0.34 19.27 -1.31
CA ASN A 178 1.81 19.19 -1.20
C ASN A 178 2.37 17.82 -1.63
N SER A 179 1.60 16.74 -1.51
CA SER A 179 2.05 15.41 -1.90
C SER A 179 2.17 15.30 -3.43
N ALA A 180 1.20 15.84 -4.16
CA ALA A 180 1.25 15.93 -5.63
C ALA A 180 2.38 16.84 -6.11
N TRP A 181 2.73 17.88 -5.35
CA TRP A 181 3.90 18.73 -5.61
C TRP A 181 5.24 18.05 -5.35
N ASN A 182 5.31 17.17 -4.35
CA ASN A 182 6.54 16.47 -3.97
C ASN A 182 6.79 15.20 -4.79
N GLN A 183 5.77 14.71 -5.51
CA GLN A 183 5.85 13.47 -6.28
C GLN A 183 6.74 13.56 -7.55
N PRO A 184 6.78 14.68 -8.31
CA PRO A 184 7.73 14.88 -9.39
C PRO A 184 9.18 14.94 -8.87
N SER A 185 9.81 13.78 -8.74
CA SER A 185 11.22 13.68 -8.34
C SER A 185 12.15 13.97 -9.52
N ASP A 186 13.44 14.16 -9.24
CA ASP A 186 14.45 14.39 -10.28
C ASP A 186 14.53 13.20 -11.26
N GLU A 187 14.20 11.99 -10.82
CA GLU A 187 14.09 10.81 -11.68
C GLU A 187 12.93 10.89 -12.69
N LEU A 188 11.79 11.48 -12.31
CA LEU A 188 10.68 11.73 -13.25
C LEU A 188 11.13 12.72 -14.33
N LYS A 189 11.86 13.78 -13.94
CA LYS A 189 12.40 14.78 -14.89
C LYS A 189 13.37 14.12 -15.87
N ALA A 190 14.34 13.36 -15.36
CA ALA A 190 15.33 12.66 -16.19
C ALA A 190 14.69 11.63 -17.15
N THR A 191 13.60 10.98 -16.76
CA THR A 191 12.88 10.01 -17.60
C THR A 191 12.03 10.69 -18.68
N LEU A 192 11.52 11.90 -18.40
CA LEU A 192 10.69 12.67 -19.34
C LEU A 192 11.49 13.58 -20.26
N GLU A 193 12.72 13.95 -19.91
CA GLU A 193 13.62 14.77 -20.74
C GLU A 193 13.83 14.22 -22.16
N PRO A 194 14.08 12.91 -22.37
CA PRO A 194 14.18 12.33 -23.71
C PRO A 194 12.86 12.44 -24.50
N THR A 195 11.72 12.22 -23.82
CA THR A 195 10.38 12.26 -24.42
C THR A 195 9.99 13.70 -24.80
N ARG A 196 10.32 14.67 -23.94
CA ARG A 196 10.10 16.11 -24.17
C ARG A 196 10.93 16.65 -25.35
N ASN A 197 12.13 16.11 -25.54
CA ASN A 197 12.99 16.47 -26.68
C ASN A 197 12.53 15.86 -28.02
N SER A 198 11.62 14.87 -27.98
CA SER A 198 11.13 14.16 -29.17
C SER A 198 9.79 14.66 -29.70
N ASP A 199 9.02 15.42 -28.91
CA ASP A 199 7.69 15.94 -29.27
C ASP A 199 7.63 17.48 -29.13
N PRO A 200 7.63 18.23 -30.25
CA PRO A 200 7.64 19.70 -30.23
C PRO A 200 6.34 20.34 -29.70
N GLU A 201 5.21 19.62 -29.59
CA GLU A 201 4.00 20.15 -28.94
C GLU A 201 4.12 20.15 -27.39
N MET A 202 4.91 19.23 -26.82
CA MET A 202 5.22 19.19 -25.38
C MET A 202 6.34 20.15 -24.95
N ALA A 203 7.02 20.78 -25.90
CA ALA A 203 8.16 21.66 -25.65
C ALA A 203 7.77 23.09 -25.24
N ASP A 204 6.55 23.55 -25.53
CA ASP A 204 6.20 24.98 -25.51
C ASP A 204 5.36 25.45 -24.30
N ALA A 205 4.96 24.55 -23.40
CA ALA A 205 4.22 24.90 -22.20
C ALA A 205 4.91 24.37 -20.94
N ASP A 206 5.78 25.18 -20.33
CA ASP A 206 6.28 24.88 -18.98
C ASP A 206 5.17 25.14 -17.95
N LEU A 207 4.27 24.16 -17.84
CA LEU A 207 3.20 24.05 -16.85
C LEU A 207 3.72 24.37 -15.44
N THR A 208 4.95 23.96 -15.13
CA THR A 208 5.66 24.26 -13.89
C THR A 208 5.77 25.77 -13.66
N THR A 209 6.29 26.51 -14.63
CA THR A 209 6.41 27.97 -14.55
C THR A 209 5.06 28.66 -14.42
N VAL A 210 4.05 28.19 -15.16
CA VAL A 210 2.69 28.75 -15.09
C VAL A 210 2.08 28.51 -13.70
N VAL A 211 2.15 27.29 -13.19
CA VAL A 211 1.54 26.93 -11.91
C VAL A 211 2.31 27.52 -10.73
N CYS A 212 3.64 27.57 -10.74
CA CYS A 212 4.40 28.30 -9.72
C CYS A 212 4.05 29.79 -9.72
N SER A 213 3.79 30.40 -10.88
CA SER A 213 3.37 31.80 -10.97
C SER A 213 1.95 32.03 -10.45
N ILE A 214 1.07 31.03 -10.55
CA ILE A 214 -0.28 31.04 -9.95
C ILE A 214 -0.17 30.87 -8.43
N LEU A 215 0.63 29.92 -7.95
CA LEU A 215 0.84 29.65 -6.52
C LEU A 215 1.51 30.80 -5.77
N GLN A 216 2.41 31.55 -6.41
CA GLN A 216 2.93 32.80 -5.84
C GLN A 216 1.83 33.82 -5.52
N LYS A 217 0.73 33.82 -6.29
CA LYS A 217 -0.41 34.72 -6.10
C LYS A 217 -1.42 34.16 -5.10
N CYS A 218 -1.63 32.84 -5.10
CA CYS A 218 -2.65 32.16 -4.29
C CYS A 218 -2.14 31.73 -2.90
N ASP A 219 -0.83 31.57 -2.71
CA ASP A 219 -0.17 31.20 -1.44
C ASP A 219 0.94 32.21 -1.09
N PRO A 220 0.57 33.41 -0.60
CA PRO A 220 1.53 34.45 -0.25
C PRO A 220 2.43 34.06 0.94
N LEU A 221 2.04 33.06 1.75
CA LEU A 221 2.84 32.58 2.88
C LEU A 221 4.08 31.79 2.41
N ARG A 222 4.03 31.20 1.22
CA ARG A 222 5.14 30.43 0.64
C ARG A 222 5.64 30.99 -0.69
N VAL A 223 5.38 32.26 -0.98
CA VAL A 223 5.79 32.93 -2.23
C VAL A 223 7.28 32.74 -2.54
N ASN A 224 8.15 32.78 -1.53
CA ASN A 224 9.60 32.59 -1.69
C ASN A 224 9.96 31.13 -2.04
N TYR A 225 9.22 30.15 -1.52
CA TYR A 225 9.38 28.73 -1.86
C TYR A 225 8.97 28.47 -3.31
N TRP A 226 7.82 29.01 -3.74
CA TRP A 226 7.36 28.89 -5.13
C TRP A 226 8.24 29.66 -6.12
N SER A 227 8.82 30.78 -5.70
CA SER A 227 9.84 31.51 -6.47
C SER A 227 11.11 30.69 -6.64
N TRP A 228 11.62 30.10 -5.55
CA TRP A 228 12.77 29.21 -5.59
C TRP A 228 12.52 28.00 -6.49
N TYR A 229 11.37 27.33 -6.35
CA TYR A 229 11.01 26.15 -7.13
C TYR A 229 10.91 26.44 -8.63
N LYS A 230 10.30 27.59 -9.00
CA LYS A 230 10.27 28.10 -10.38
C LYS A 230 11.67 28.29 -10.95
N THR A 231 12.58 28.90 -10.19
CA THR A 231 13.95 29.16 -10.64
C THR A 231 14.83 27.90 -10.68
N ALA A 232 14.71 27.02 -9.68
CA ALA A 232 15.52 25.81 -9.58
C ALA A 232 15.26 24.83 -10.74
N LEU A 233 14.01 24.73 -11.20
CA LEU A 233 13.62 23.89 -12.34
C LEU A 233 13.92 24.52 -13.69
N SER A 234 14.02 25.86 -13.75
CA SER A 234 14.40 26.57 -14.97
C SER A 234 15.92 26.55 -15.22
N SER A 235 16.73 26.42 -14.15
CA SER A 235 18.20 26.42 -14.25
C SER A 235 18.80 25.10 -14.73
N ASP A 236 18.05 24.00 -14.73
CA ASP A 236 18.50 22.70 -15.26
C ASP A 236 18.33 22.58 -16.79
N ILE A 237 17.86 23.64 -17.47
CA ILE A 237 17.61 23.69 -18.93
C ILE A 237 18.66 24.55 -19.68
N SER A 238 19.69 25.09 -19.00
CA SER A 238 20.76 25.88 -19.63
C SER A 238 22.10 25.15 -19.79
#